data_AF-A0A950RPM1-F1
#
_entry.id   AF-A0A950RPM1-F1
#
_cell.length_a   1.000
_cell.length_b   1.000
_cell.length_c   1.000
_cell.angle_alpha   90.00
_cell.angle_beta   90.00
_cell.angle_gamma   90.00
#
_symmetry.space_group_name_H-M   'P 1'
#
loop_
_entity.id
_entity.type
_entity.pdbx_description
1 polymer ?
#
loop_
_entity_poly.entity_id
_entity_poly.type
_entity_poly.pdbx_seq_one_letter_code
_entity_poly.pdbx_strand_id
1 'polypeptide(L)'
;ILTDLESTNGTRVNGRVIQICRLQAGDRISLGRSMLLFGSNEEILARMADLGGLPPAAEPGKNSASRTEGSATIRAANLTMPLEQDSPFDLNPGDDITIANGNFFVGTRPLPPLPQKLSPSQAARLAEILDFLHRGLTNATENIRTAEDTSEVQLVFADWQKILGVHMLLGRYLRAISEPESLED
;
A
#
# COMPACT_ATOMS: atom_id res chain seq x y z
N ILE A 1 -18.66 -12.93 10.72
CA ILE A 1 -19.96 -12.36 10.30
C ILE A 1 -19.98 -10.92 10.77
N LEU A 2 -20.28 -9.98 9.88
CA LEU A 2 -20.47 -8.57 10.19
C LEU A 2 -21.96 -8.27 10.19
N THR A 3 -22.44 -7.58 11.23
CA THR A 3 -23.83 -7.17 11.37
C THR A 3 -23.89 -5.69 11.69
N ASP A 4 -24.71 -4.95 10.94
CA ASP A 4 -25.02 -3.56 11.23
C ASP A 4 -26.11 -3.48 12.31
N LEU A 5 -25.86 -2.70 13.36
CA LEU A 5 -26.78 -2.50 14.48
C LEU A 5 -27.51 -1.16 14.34
N GLU A 6 -28.21 -0.98 13.22
CA GLU A 6 -28.96 0.24 12.90
C GLU A 6 -28.08 1.50 12.90
N SER A 7 -26.92 1.43 12.24
CA SER A 7 -26.03 2.59 12.19
C SER A 7 -26.67 3.73 11.38
N THR A 8 -26.53 4.97 11.87
CA THR A 8 -27.17 6.16 11.27
C THR A 8 -26.82 6.37 9.79
N ASN A 9 -25.60 6.00 9.39
CA ASN A 9 -25.09 6.17 8.02
C ASN A 9 -25.04 4.86 7.21
N GLY A 10 -25.41 3.73 7.84
CA GLY A 10 -25.22 2.39 7.30
C GLY A 10 -23.75 1.91 7.35
N THR A 11 -23.56 0.61 7.54
CA THR A 11 -22.28 -0.07 7.33
C THR A 11 -22.14 -0.51 5.88
N ARG A 12 -20.98 -0.27 5.27
CA ARG A 12 -20.72 -0.69 3.89
C ARG A 12 -19.59 -1.70 3.81
N VAL A 13 -19.73 -2.69 2.92
CA VAL A 13 -18.68 -3.64 2.54
C VAL A 13 -18.49 -3.54 1.03
N ASN A 14 -17.26 -3.26 0.58
CA ASN A 14 -16.91 -3.04 -0.82
C ASN A 14 -17.91 -2.09 -1.52
N GLY A 15 -18.17 -0.93 -0.90
CA GLY A 15 -19.08 0.11 -1.41
C GLY A 15 -20.58 -0.16 -1.25
N ARG A 16 -20.99 -1.39 -0.94
CA ARG A 16 -22.40 -1.79 -0.80
C ARG A 16 -22.87 -1.69 0.65
N VAL A 17 -24.04 -1.11 0.89
CA VAL A 17 -24.66 -1.08 2.22
C VAL A 17 -25.12 -2.49 2.60
N ILE A 18 -24.78 -2.95 3.80
CA ILE A 18 -25.13 -4.28 4.30
C ILE A 18 -25.88 -4.18 5.63
N GLN A 19 -26.69 -5.20 5.90
CA GLN A 19 -27.26 -5.43 7.23
C GLN A 19 -26.55 -6.61 7.92
N ILE A 20 -26.37 -7.73 7.20
CA ILE A 20 -25.56 -8.88 7.64
C ILE A 20 -24.74 -9.35 6.44
N CYS A 21 -23.44 -9.57 6.64
CA CYS A 21 -22.54 -10.07 5.59
C CYS A 21 -21.49 -11.03 6.19
N ARG A 22 -21.12 -12.07 5.44
CA ARG A 22 -19.93 -12.88 5.77
C ARG A 22 -18.71 -12.23 5.11
N LEU A 23 -17.87 -11.61 5.93
CA LEU A 23 -16.62 -11.02 5.48
C LEU A 23 -15.64 -12.10 4.98
N GLN A 24 -14.91 -11.73 3.95
CA GLN A 24 -13.78 -12.45 3.40
C GLN A 24 -12.54 -11.57 3.46
N ALA A 25 -11.36 -12.18 3.61
CA ALA A 25 -10.10 -11.43 3.65
C ALA A 25 -9.98 -10.50 2.43
N GLY A 26 -9.51 -9.28 2.64
CA GLY A 26 -9.43 -8.25 1.62
C GLY A 26 -10.69 -7.40 1.45
N ASP A 27 -11.78 -7.73 2.14
CA ASP A 27 -12.99 -6.90 2.13
C ASP A 27 -12.73 -5.53 2.76
N ARG A 28 -13.12 -4.48 2.05
CA ARG A 28 -13.11 -3.11 2.55
C ARG A 28 -14.40 -2.83 3.30
N ILE A 29 -14.29 -2.45 4.57
CA ILE A 29 -15.41 -2.03 5.40
C ILE A 29 -15.37 -0.52 5.56
N SER A 30 -16.51 0.15 5.40
CA SER A 30 -16.65 1.59 5.64
C SER A 30 -17.68 1.86 6.73
N LEU A 31 -17.23 2.60 7.75
CA LEU A 31 -17.99 2.98 8.95
C LEU A 31 -17.95 4.50 9.09
N GLY A 32 -18.99 5.18 8.62
CA GLY A 32 -18.97 6.65 8.53
C GLY A 32 -17.81 7.12 7.65
N ARG A 33 -16.79 7.76 8.25
CA ARG A 33 -15.58 8.25 7.56
C ARG A 33 -14.37 7.32 7.69
N SER A 34 -14.50 6.24 8.45
CA SER A 34 -13.41 5.29 8.69
C SER A 34 -13.45 4.18 7.64
N MET A 35 -12.27 3.81 7.13
CA MET A 35 -12.06 2.67 6.25
C MET A 35 -11.23 1.62 6.99
N LEU A 36 -11.70 0.38 6.95
CA LEU A 36 -11.02 -0.78 7.52
C LEU A 36 -10.84 -1.82 6.42
N LEU A 37 -9.70 -2.51 6.43
CA LEU A 37 -9.46 -3.68 5.59
C LEU A 37 -9.54 -4.93 6.46
N PHE A 38 -10.32 -5.92 6.05
CA PHE A 38 -10.52 -7.15 6.82
C PHE A 38 -9.50 -8.23 6.44
N GLY A 39 -8.95 -8.92 7.44
CA GLY A 39 -8.01 -10.04 7.27
C GLY A 39 -6.54 -9.66 7.51
N SER A 40 -5.72 -10.67 7.73
CA SER A 40 -4.26 -10.53 7.77
C SER A 40 -3.69 -10.41 6.36
N ASN A 41 -2.47 -9.89 6.25
CA ASN A 41 -1.79 -9.83 4.95
C ASN A 41 -1.67 -11.23 4.32
N GLU A 42 -1.40 -12.27 5.11
CA GLU A 42 -1.33 -13.68 4.65
C GLU A 42 -2.68 -14.20 4.14
N GLU A 43 -3.78 -13.89 4.84
CA GLU A 43 -5.13 -14.30 4.42
C GLU A 43 -5.56 -13.59 3.12
N ILE A 44 -5.22 -12.31 2.98
CA ILE A 44 -5.49 -11.53 1.76
C ILE A 44 -4.73 -12.13 0.59
N LEU A 45 -3.47 -12.49 0.78
CA LEU A 45 -2.62 -13.08 -0.26
C LEU A 45 -3.10 -14.44 -0.72
N ALA A 46 -3.41 -15.33 0.22
CA ALA A 46 -3.94 -16.65 -0.09
C ALA A 46 -5.18 -16.53 -0.99
N ARG A 47 -6.07 -15.59 -0.65
CA ARG A 47 -7.24 -15.29 -1.48
C ARG A 47 -6.89 -14.67 -2.84
N MET A 48 -5.92 -13.76 -2.92
CA MET A 48 -5.49 -13.19 -4.21
C MET A 48 -4.90 -14.27 -5.14
N ALA A 49 -4.18 -15.25 -4.58
CA ALA A 49 -3.70 -16.42 -5.31
C ALA A 49 -4.86 -17.31 -5.79
N ASP A 50 -5.85 -17.57 -4.94
CA ASP A 50 -7.04 -18.35 -5.29
C ASP A 50 -7.87 -17.68 -6.40
N LEU A 51 -7.93 -16.35 -6.41
CA LEU A 51 -8.66 -15.55 -7.41
C LEU A 51 -7.88 -15.39 -8.74
N GLY A 52 -6.68 -15.97 -8.86
CA GLY A 52 -5.85 -15.96 -10.07
C GLY A 52 -5.04 -14.67 -10.28
N GLY A 53 -4.84 -13.87 -9.23
CA GLY A 53 -4.20 -12.55 -9.32
C GLY A 53 -2.67 -12.54 -9.22
N LEU A 54 -2.03 -13.60 -8.70
CA LEU A 54 -0.57 -13.72 -8.56
C LEU A 54 -0.08 -15.14 -8.89
N PRO A 55 1.10 -15.32 -9.50
CA PRO A 55 1.77 -16.63 -9.53
C PRO A 55 2.14 -17.08 -8.11
N PRO A 56 2.15 -18.40 -7.83
CA PRO A 56 2.43 -18.93 -6.49
C PRO A 56 3.80 -18.48 -5.99
N ALA A 57 3.86 -18.14 -4.70
CA ALA A 57 5.05 -17.65 -4.00
C ALA A 57 6.31 -18.44 -4.39
N ALA A 58 7.30 -17.75 -4.95
CA ALA A 58 8.60 -18.35 -5.21
C ALA A 58 9.25 -18.74 -3.87
N GLU A 59 9.53 -20.04 -3.73
CA GLU A 59 10.26 -20.63 -2.61
C GLU A 59 11.58 -19.87 -2.33
N PRO A 60 11.92 -19.57 -1.07
CA PRO A 60 13.18 -18.92 -0.72
C PRO A 60 14.35 -19.86 -1.01
N GLY A 61 15.02 -19.62 -2.13
CA GLY A 61 16.27 -20.27 -2.50
C GLY A 61 17.34 -20.05 -1.44
N LYS A 62 17.66 -21.14 -0.72
CA LYS A 62 18.87 -21.29 0.10
C LYS A 62 20.10 -20.84 -0.68
N ASN A 63 20.95 -19.99 -0.07
CA ASN A 63 22.43 -20.07 -0.15
C ASN A 63 23.11 -19.17 0.90
N SER A 64 23.73 -19.84 1.90
CA SER A 64 24.94 -19.55 2.72
C SER A 64 25.33 -18.09 3.07
N ALA A 65 25.31 -17.70 4.36
CA ALA A 65 26.39 -17.80 5.39
C ALA A 65 27.54 -16.77 5.18
N SER A 66 28.00 -15.95 6.14
CA SER A 66 28.38 -16.27 7.53
C SER A 66 28.53 -15.05 8.49
N ARG A 67 28.34 -15.33 9.79
CA ARG A 67 28.92 -14.76 11.06
C ARG A 67 29.92 -13.57 10.97
N THR A 68 29.90 -12.59 11.89
CA THR A 68 30.50 -12.70 13.25
C THR A 68 30.12 -11.51 14.17
N GLU A 69 30.11 -11.77 15.48
CA GLU A 69 29.86 -10.90 16.65
C GLU A 69 30.81 -9.69 16.79
N GLY A 70 30.40 -8.66 17.55
CA GLY A 70 31.31 -7.66 18.13
C GLY A 70 30.68 -6.32 18.46
N SER A 71 30.47 -6.06 19.76
CA SER A 71 30.08 -4.75 20.30
C SER A 71 31.23 -3.75 20.16
N ALA A 72 31.06 -2.68 19.38
CA ALA A 72 31.87 -1.46 19.47
C ALA A 72 31.13 -0.29 18.81
N THR A 73 31.11 0.84 19.50
CA THR A 73 30.60 2.14 19.06
C THR A 73 31.19 2.58 17.71
N ILE A 74 30.36 2.73 16.68
CA ILE A 74 30.77 3.28 15.39
C ILE A 74 30.29 4.73 15.27
N ARG A 75 31.28 5.62 15.35
CA ARG A 75 31.23 7.03 14.93
C ARG A 75 30.52 7.16 13.58
N ALA A 76 29.78 8.25 13.41
CA ALA A 76 29.20 8.67 12.14
C ALA A 76 30.25 8.70 11.01
N ALA A 77 30.33 7.62 10.25
CA ALA A 77 30.96 7.54 8.94
C ALA A 77 30.38 6.32 8.23
N ASN A 78 29.62 6.59 7.16
CA ASN A 78 29.30 5.66 6.07
C ASN A 78 28.54 4.38 6.45
N LEU A 79 27.26 4.52 6.80
CA LEU A 79 26.27 3.46 6.55
C LEU A 79 25.68 3.67 5.15
N THR A 80 26.52 3.44 4.14
CA THR A 80 26.05 3.08 2.81
C THR A 80 25.61 1.62 2.92
N MET A 81 24.38 1.39 3.40
CA MET A 81 23.59 0.37 2.72
C MET A 81 23.61 0.79 1.26
N PRO A 82 23.95 -0.07 0.29
CA PRO A 82 23.59 0.24 -1.07
C PRO A 82 22.06 0.32 -1.07
N LEU A 83 21.52 1.53 -0.88
CA LEU A 83 20.41 1.92 -1.73
C LEU A 83 20.92 1.57 -3.12
N GLU A 84 20.25 0.68 -3.83
CA GLU A 84 20.45 0.58 -5.26
C GLU A 84 20.15 1.96 -5.83
N GLN A 85 21.18 2.81 -5.86
CA GLN A 85 21.10 4.25 -6.05
C GLN A 85 20.90 4.60 -7.54
N ASP A 86 20.79 3.57 -8.38
CA ASP A 86 20.67 3.64 -9.83
C ASP A 86 19.52 2.77 -10.36
N SER A 87 18.41 2.60 -9.61
CA SER A 87 17.19 2.13 -10.27
C SER A 87 16.53 3.36 -10.91
N PRO A 88 16.59 3.53 -12.25
CA PRO A 88 15.78 4.55 -12.91
C PRO A 88 14.33 4.33 -12.47
N PHE A 89 13.64 5.42 -12.15
CA PHE A 89 12.23 5.40 -11.77
C PHE A 89 11.41 4.82 -12.93
N ASP A 90 11.31 3.50 -12.97
CA ASP A 90 10.64 2.77 -14.02
C ASP A 90 9.16 2.66 -13.65
N LEU A 91 8.35 3.50 -14.29
CA LEU A 91 6.90 3.45 -14.20
C LEU A 91 6.29 2.24 -14.93
N ASN A 92 7.12 1.39 -15.53
CA ASN A 92 6.72 0.19 -16.23
C ASN A 92 7.06 -1.05 -15.37
N PRO A 93 6.16 -1.49 -14.48
CA PRO A 93 6.44 -2.62 -13.61
C PRO A 93 6.38 -3.91 -14.44
N GLY A 94 7.55 -4.40 -14.87
CA GLY A 94 7.72 -5.82 -15.17
C GLY A 94 7.82 -6.68 -13.90
N ASP A 95 7.93 -6.01 -12.76
CA ASP A 95 8.07 -6.60 -11.43
C ASP A 95 6.68 -6.85 -10.82
N ASP A 96 6.37 -8.10 -10.50
CA ASP A 96 5.13 -8.48 -9.82
C ASP A 96 5.05 -7.84 -8.41
N ILE A 97 3.87 -7.33 -8.07
CA ILE A 97 3.60 -6.83 -6.72
C ILE A 97 3.25 -8.05 -5.85
N THR A 98 4.04 -8.33 -4.83
CA THR A 98 3.77 -9.41 -3.87
C THR A 98 3.64 -8.84 -2.47
N ILE A 99 2.82 -9.45 -1.62
CA ILE A 99 2.85 -9.19 -0.18
C ILE A 99 3.34 -10.50 0.44
N ALA A 100 4.19 -10.47 1.46
CA ALA A 100 4.59 -11.68 2.18
C ALA A 100 4.91 -11.32 3.63
N ASN A 101 4.36 -12.08 4.59
CA ASN A 101 4.52 -11.84 6.03
C ASN A 101 4.20 -10.38 6.45
N GLY A 102 3.27 -9.76 5.73
CA GLY A 102 2.87 -8.37 5.92
C GLY A 102 3.79 -7.28 5.38
N ASN A 103 4.81 -7.66 4.63
CA ASN A 103 5.61 -6.73 3.85
C ASN A 103 5.09 -6.66 2.42
N PHE A 104 4.97 -5.45 1.88
CA PHE A 104 4.70 -5.19 0.48
C PHE A 104 6.01 -5.25 -0.30
N PHE A 105 6.00 -5.90 -1.46
CA PHE A 105 7.14 -6.07 -2.35
C PHE A 105 6.78 -5.66 -3.77
N VAL A 106 7.74 -5.03 -4.45
CA VAL A 106 7.72 -4.83 -5.90
C VAL A 106 8.87 -5.64 -6.47
N GLY A 107 8.56 -6.74 -7.15
CA GLY A 107 9.53 -7.77 -7.52
C GLY A 107 10.11 -8.40 -6.26
N THR A 108 11.41 -8.24 -6.04
CA THR A 108 12.11 -8.70 -4.83
C THR A 108 12.34 -7.58 -3.79
N ARG A 109 11.96 -6.33 -4.11
CA ARG A 109 12.27 -5.16 -3.28
C ARG A 109 11.20 -4.98 -2.21
N PRO A 110 11.54 -5.07 -0.90
CA PRO A 110 10.58 -4.82 0.17
C PRO A 110 10.23 -3.34 0.27
N LEU A 111 9.11 -3.04 0.91
CA LEU A 111 8.72 -1.69 1.31
C LEU A 111 9.91 -1.00 2.01
N PRO A 112 10.37 0.17 1.51
CA PRO A 112 11.50 0.86 2.11
C PRO A 112 11.18 1.34 3.53
N PRO A 113 12.15 1.27 4.47
CA PRO A 113 11.94 1.79 5.81
C PRO A 113 11.80 3.31 5.79
N LEU A 114 11.04 3.86 6.74
CA LEU A 114 10.94 5.30 6.92
C LEU A 114 12.33 5.91 7.26
N PRO A 115 12.61 7.15 6.84
CA PRO A 115 13.83 7.84 7.23
C PRO A 115 13.94 7.97 8.76
N GLN A 116 15.06 7.54 9.34
CA GLN A 116 15.22 7.43 10.80
C GLN A 116 15.50 8.78 11.50
N LYS A 117 15.92 9.82 10.77
CA LYS A 117 16.38 11.10 11.33
C LYS A 117 15.45 12.28 10.99
N LEU A 118 14.15 12.04 10.90
CA LEU A 118 13.18 13.11 10.71
C LEU A 118 13.04 13.91 12.00
N SER A 119 13.13 15.24 11.90
CA SER A 119 12.70 16.10 13.00
C SER A 119 11.20 15.90 13.27
N PRO A 120 10.69 16.23 14.47
CA PRO A 120 9.26 16.11 14.75
C PRO A 120 8.37 16.87 13.74
N SER A 121 8.82 18.03 13.25
CA SER A 121 8.10 18.80 12.23
C SER A 121 8.13 18.15 10.85
N GLN A 122 9.27 17.55 10.45
CA GLN A 122 9.37 16.82 9.19
C GLN A 122 8.52 15.55 9.20
N ALA A 123 8.54 14.80 10.30
CA ALA A 123 7.70 13.62 10.48
C ALA A 123 6.21 13.97 10.41
N ALA A 124 5.79 15.06 11.08
CA ALA A 124 4.42 15.55 11.01
C ALA A 124 4.01 15.92 9.57
N ARG A 125 4.86 16.66 8.84
CA ARG A 125 4.57 17.04 7.44
C ARG A 125 4.48 15.83 6.52
N LEU A 126 5.37 14.85 6.67
CA LEU A 126 5.31 13.61 5.89
C LEU A 126 4.01 12.84 6.19
N ALA A 127 3.63 12.73 7.47
CA ALA A 127 2.39 12.09 7.87
C ALA A 127 1.15 12.80 7.29
N GLU A 128 1.13 14.13 7.28
CA GLU A 128 0.04 14.91 6.65
C GLU A 128 -0.10 14.63 5.16
N ILE A 129 1.02 14.55 4.42
CA ILE A 129 1.00 14.24 2.98
C ILE A 129 0.46 12.83 2.75
N LEU A 130 0.96 11.84 3.51
CA LEU A 130 0.50 10.46 3.40
C LEU A 130 -0.97 10.31 3.78
N ASP A 131 -1.44 11.00 4.81
CA ASP A 131 -2.85 11.03 5.20
C ASP A 131 -3.72 11.65 4.09
N PHE A 132 -3.28 12.74 3.48
CA PHE A 132 -3.99 13.37 2.37
C PHE A 132 -4.15 12.42 1.18
N LEU A 133 -3.06 11.76 0.77
CA LEU A 133 -3.07 10.79 -0.34
C LEU A 133 -3.93 9.57 0.00
N HIS A 134 -3.82 9.06 1.22
CA HIS A 134 -4.63 7.94 1.71
C HIS A 134 -6.12 8.27 1.72
N ARG A 135 -6.52 9.48 2.13
CA ARG A 135 -7.91 9.95 2.05
C ARG A 135 -8.39 10.04 0.60
N GLY A 136 -7.54 10.53 -0.30
CA GLY A 136 -7.82 10.59 -1.74
C GLY A 136 -8.13 9.20 -2.31
N LEU A 137 -7.26 8.22 -2.05
CA LEU A 137 -7.46 6.82 -2.44
C LEU A 137 -8.72 6.23 -1.81
N THR A 138 -8.96 6.50 -0.53
CA THR A 138 -10.14 6.02 0.19
C THR A 138 -11.43 6.52 -0.47
N ASN A 139 -11.51 7.80 -0.83
CA ASN A 139 -12.68 8.34 -1.54
C ASN A 139 -12.79 7.80 -2.97
N ALA A 140 -11.67 7.68 -3.68
CA ALA A 140 -11.65 7.17 -5.04
C ALA A 140 -12.07 5.69 -5.13
N THR A 141 -11.93 4.93 -4.06
CA THR A 141 -12.31 3.52 -4.01
C THR A 141 -13.61 3.27 -3.23
N GLU A 142 -14.34 4.33 -2.88
CA GLU A 142 -15.56 4.24 -2.06
C GLU A 142 -16.72 3.57 -2.78
N ASN A 143 -16.89 3.82 -4.09
CA ASN A 143 -17.98 3.26 -4.88
C ASN A 143 -17.56 2.05 -5.73
N ILE A 144 -16.61 1.28 -5.22
CA ILE A 144 -16.28 -0.02 -5.81
C ILE A 144 -17.54 -0.89 -5.79
N ARG A 145 -17.76 -1.63 -6.88
CA ARG A 145 -18.74 -2.72 -6.92
C ARG A 145 -18.02 -4.00 -7.29
N THR A 146 -18.04 -4.98 -6.39
CA THR A 146 -17.60 -6.35 -6.70
C THR A 146 -18.75 -7.10 -7.35
N ALA A 147 -18.51 -7.85 -8.42
CA ALA A 147 -19.49 -8.84 -8.88
C ALA A 147 -19.43 -10.06 -7.95
N GLU A 148 -20.57 -10.69 -7.66
CA GLU A 148 -20.63 -11.83 -6.73
C GLU A 148 -20.02 -13.11 -7.33
N ASP A 149 -20.03 -13.22 -8.66
CA ASP A 149 -19.64 -14.43 -9.39
C ASP A 149 -18.37 -14.28 -10.25
N THR A 150 -17.84 -13.06 -10.38
CA THR A 150 -16.61 -12.80 -11.14
C THR A 150 -15.58 -12.09 -10.26
N SER A 151 -14.29 -12.40 -10.44
CA SER A 151 -13.17 -11.70 -9.78
C SER A 151 -12.97 -10.26 -10.28
N GLU A 152 -14.03 -9.63 -10.79
CA GLU A 152 -13.99 -8.31 -11.40
C GLU A 152 -14.49 -7.24 -10.43
N VAL A 153 -13.76 -6.13 -10.43
CA VAL A 153 -14.09 -4.94 -9.65
C VAL A 153 -14.52 -3.85 -10.62
N GLN A 154 -15.76 -3.39 -10.49
CA GLN A 154 -16.28 -2.28 -11.28
C GLN A 154 -16.10 -0.96 -10.54
N LEU A 155 -15.54 0.01 -11.24
CA LEU A 155 -15.33 1.39 -10.80
C LEU A 155 -16.03 2.34 -11.76
N VAL A 156 -16.69 3.36 -11.21
CA VAL A 156 -17.24 4.45 -12.04
C VAL A 156 -16.08 5.27 -12.59
N PHE A 157 -16.19 5.75 -13.83
CA PHE A 157 -15.12 6.50 -14.48
C PHE A 157 -14.67 7.74 -13.68
N ALA A 158 -15.59 8.45 -13.03
CA ALA A 158 -15.27 9.59 -12.17
C ALA A 158 -14.36 9.19 -10.99
N ASP A 159 -14.59 8.02 -10.40
CA ASP A 159 -13.78 7.50 -9.30
C ASP A 159 -12.43 6.99 -9.78
N TRP A 160 -12.38 6.38 -10.97
CA TRP A 160 -11.12 6.07 -11.66
C TRP A 160 -10.27 7.33 -11.90
N GLN A 161 -10.87 8.43 -12.36
CA GLN A 161 -10.16 9.71 -12.52
C GLN A 161 -9.57 10.23 -11.20
N LYS A 162 -10.23 10.00 -10.06
CA LYS A 162 -9.66 10.35 -8.74
C LYS A 162 -8.43 9.50 -8.42
N ILE A 163 -8.43 8.21 -8.74
CA ILE A 163 -7.25 7.34 -8.59
C ILE A 163 -6.09 7.89 -9.42
N LEU A 164 -6.33 8.25 -10.68
CA LEU A 164 -5.32 8.89 -11.54
C LEU A 164 -4.83 10.23 -10.98
N GLY A 165 -5.71 11.01 -10.38
CA GLY A 165 -5.36 12.25 -9.68
C GLY A 165 -4.37 12.01 -8.53
N VAL A 166 -4.56 10.95 -7.73
CA VAL A 166 -3.61 10.59 -6.66
C VAL A 166 -2.26 10.15 -7.24
N HIS A 167 -2.25 9.39 -8.34
CA HIS A 167 -1.01 9.01 -9.04
C HIS A 167 -0.23 10.24 -9.53
N MET A 168 -0.93 11.21 -10.12
CA MET A 168 -0.32 12.47 -10.55
C MET A 168 0.29 13.23 -9.36
N LEU A 169 -0.41 13.31 -8.23
CA LEU A 169 0.10 13.97 -7.02
C LEU A 169 1.35 13.26 -6.47
N LEU A 170 1.35 11.93 -6.43
CA LEU A 170 2.52 11.13 -6.06
C LEU A 170 3.71 11.44 -6.97
N GLY A 171 3.51 11.43 -8.28
CA GLY A 171 4.57 11.76 -9.25
C GLY A 171 5.11 13.19 -9.08
N ARG A 172 4.23 14.16 -8.79
CA ARG A 172 4.63 15.54 -8.51
C ARG A 172 5.47 15.65 -7.23
N TYR A 173 5.05 15.02 -6.14
CA TYR A 173 5.83 15.04 -4.89
C TYR A 173 7.16 14.32 -5.04
N LEU A 174 7.20 13.22 -5.77
CA LEU A 174 8.45 12.51 -6.03
C LEU A 174 9.44 13.41 -6.77
N ARG A 175 9.00 14.04 -7.87
CA ARG A 175 9.84 14.98 -8.61
C ARG A 175 10.29 16.15 -7.75
N ALA A 176 9.38 16.72 -6.97
CA ALA A 176 9.68 17.82 -6.06
C ALA A 176 10.75 17.49 -5.02
N ILE A 177 10.76 16.25 -4.51
CA ILE A 177 11.73 15.79 -3.52
C ILE A 177 13.08 15.45 -4.17
N SER A 178 13.05 14.85 -5.37
CA SER A 178 14.26 14.47 -6.10
C SER A 178 14.97 15.64 -6.78
N GLU A 179 14.21 16.63 -7.26
CA GLU A 179 14.69 17.80 -8.02
C GLU A 179 14.11 19.10 -7.42
N PRO A 180 14.54 19.52 -6.22
CA PRO A 180 13.95 20.67 -5.53
C PRO A 180 14.06 21.97 -6.31
N GLU A 181 15.12 22.14 -7.12
CA GLU A 181 15.36 23.36 -7.90
C GLU A 181 14.50 23.45 -9.18
N SER A 182 13.84 22.35 -9.58
CA SER A 182 12.96 22.32 -10.77
C SER A 182 11.57 22.92 -10.54
N LEU A 183 11.26 23.37 -9.32
CA LEU A 183 9.96 23.94 -8.93
C LEU A 183 9.94 25.47 -8.89
N GLU A 184 11.07 26.13 -9.12
CA GLU A 184 11.20 27.59 -9.04
C GLU A 184 10.99 28.31 -10.39
N ASP A 185 10.76 27.55 -11.47
CA ASP A 185 10.41 28.03 -12.83
C ASP A 185 8.95 27.72 -13.22
#